data_AF-A0A1B8C111-F1
#
_entry.id   AF-A0A1B8C111-F1
#
_cell.length_a   1.000
_cell.length_b   1.000
_cell.length_c   1.000
_cell.angle_alpha   90.00
_cell.angle_beta   90.00
_cell.angle_gamma   90.00
#
_symmetry.space_group_name_H-M   'P 1'
#
loop_
_entity.id
_entity.type
_entity.pdbx_description
1 polymer ?
#
loop_
_entity_poly.entity_id
_entity_poly.type
_entity_poly.pdbx_seq_one_letter_code
_entity_poly.pdbx_strand_id
1 'polypeptide(L)'
;MPHANSTTESPSTSTLPPTFDAALRLFVQTAEIHLLRIGDRNTLSFLHVTLVFIRHVAGYSAAATFLFPSFPWRHLVYALNSTTVRHPPKPSANKPPNLASARDMARPLQEEWAMRGLSFAAGHFPEELFANKNVDSETHYLEAESMRSLERPERVHKLGVQIAEEKGKKFADDEEERESGSEEGVFWNDEE
;
A
#
# COMPACT_ATOMS: atom_id res chain seq x y z
N MET A 1 -3.51 62.30 10.33
CA MET A 1 -3.99 61.36 11.37
C MET A 1 -5.44 61.00 11.04
N PRO A 2 -5.86 59.72 10.91
CA PRO A 2 -5.13 58.47 11.08
C PRO A 2 -5.03 57.62 9.79
N HIS A 3 -4.13 56.65 9.83
CA HIS A 3 -3.82 55.67 8.79
C HIS A 3 -4.85 54.53 8.82
N ALA A 4 -5.36 54.15 7.64
CA ALA A 4 -6.12 52.91 7.49
C ALA A 4 -5.13 51.74 7.52
N ASN A 5 -5.21 50.94 8.58
CA ASN A 5 -4.43 49.73 8.78
C ASN A 5 -4.97 48.65 7.83
N SER A 6 -4.27 48.39 6.72
CA SER A 6 -4.50 47.22 5.89
C SER A 6 -3.94 46.00 6.62
N THR A 7 -4.81 45.32 7.37
CA THR A 7 -4.51 44.01 7.95
C THR A 7 -4.24 43.04 6.81
N THR A 8 -2.96 42.76 6.57
CA THR A 8 -2.50 41.65 5.75
C THR A 8 -2.96 40.36 6.43
N GLU A 9 -4.03 39.74 5.93
CA GLU A 9 -4.38 38.37 6.27
C GLU A 9 -3.24 37.48 5.78
N SER A 10 -2.45 36.96 6.72
CA SER A 10 -1.50 35.88 6.46
C SER A 10 -2.26 34.70 5.86
N PRO A 11 -1.72 34.04 4.82
CA PRO A 11 -2.37 32.88 4.22
C PRO A 11 -2.51 31.82 5.31
N SER A 12 -3.74 31.44 5.59
CA SER A 12 -4.07 30.42 6.56
C SER A 12 -3.36 29.14 6.14
N THR A 13 -2.35 28.74 6.90
CA THR A 13 -1.77 27.41 6.80
C THR A 13 -2.93 26.44 6.93
N SER A 14 -3.23 25.70 5.86
CA SER A 14 -4.33 24.76 5.81
C SER A 14 -4.09 23.66 6.84
N THR A 15 -4.52 23.89 8.08
CA THR A 15 -4.48 22.92 9.16
C THR A 15 -5.48 21.83 8.84
N LEU A 16 -5.00 20.59 8.71
CA LEU A 16 -5.86 19.42 8.52
C LEU A 16 -6.92 19.36 9.63
N PRO A 17 -8.10 18.79 9.37
CA PRO A 17 -9.11 18.64 10.41
C PRO A 17 -8.54 17.87 11.61
N PRO A 18 -8.84 18.26 12.87
CA PRO A 18 -8.30 17.57 14.05
C PRO A 18 -8.72 16.08 14.12
N THR A 19 -9.85 15.75 13.47
CA THR A 19 -10.31 14.36 13.29
C THR A 19 -9.38 13.55 12.40
N PHE A 20 -8.75 14.15 11.40
CA PHE A 20 -7.77 13.49 10.53
C PHE A 20 -6.53 13.11 11.33
N ASP A 21 -5.96 14.03 12.11
CA ASP A 21 -4.78 13.76 12.94
C ASP A 21 -5.06 12.69 14.00
N ALA A 22 -6.26 12.69 14.58
CA ALA A 22 -6.68 11.63 15.50
C ALA A 22 -6.78 10.26 14.79
N ALA A 23 -7.37 10.21 13.60
CA ALA A 23 -7.50 8.99 12.81
C ALA A 23 -6.14 8.45 12.34
N LEU A 24 -5.25 9.33 11.87
CA LEU A 24 -3.89 8.97 11.47
C LEU A 24 -3.10 8.39 12.64
N ARG A 25 -3.14 9.05 13.81
CA ARG A 25 -2.49 8.52 15.01
C ARG A 25 -3.04 7.17 15.43
N LEU A 26 -4.36 7.01 15.42
CA LEU A 26 -5.00 5.72 15.73
C LEU A 26 -4.52 4.63 14.77
N PHE A 27 -4.56 4.89 13.46
CA PHE A 27 -4.09 3.94 12.45
C PHE A 27 -2.62 3.56 12.66
N VAL A 28 -1.73 4.54 12.84
CA VAL A 28 -0.29 4.32 13.05
C VAL A 28 -0.03 3.49 14.31
N GLN A 29 -0.67 3.83 15.43
CA GLN A 29 -0.51 3.10 16.68
C GLN A 29 -1.04 1.67 16.58
N THR A 30 -2.19 1.46 15.95
CA THR A 30 -2.73 0.11 15.70
C THR A 30 -1.80 -0.68 14.79
N ALA A 31 -1.31 -0.08 13.71
CA ALA A 31 -0.36 -0.73 12.81
C ALA A 31 0.92 -1.15 13.55
N GLU A 32 1.48 -0.26 14.37
CA GLU A 32 2.67 -0.55 15.16
C GLU A 32 2.47 -1.74 16.12
N ILE A 33 1.36 -1.79 16.85
CA ILE A 33 1.03 -2.91 17.77
C ILE A 33 0.97 -4.24 17.00
N HIS A 34 0.32 -4.27 15.83
CA HIS A 34 0.23 -5.48 15.03
C HIS A 34 1.58 -5.90 14.42
N LEU A 35 2.38 -4.95 13.97
CA LEU A 35 3.69 -5.20 13.37
C LEU A 35 4.74 -5.67 14.40
N LEU A 36 4.59 -5.25 15.66
CA LEU A 36 5.45 -5.69 16.76
C LEU A 36 5.19 -7.14 17.20
N ARG A 37 4.05 -7.74 16.81
CA ARG A 37 3.75 -9.17 17.03
C ARG A 37 4.46 -10.06 15.99
N ILE A 38 5.79 -9.97 15.98
CA ILE A 38 6.65 -10.59 14.96
C ILE A 38 6.44 -12.11 14.93
N GLY A 39 6.06 -12.62 13.76
CA GLY A 39 5.86 -14.06 13.54
C GLY A 39 4.51 -14.61 13.97
N ASP A 40 3.61 -13.76 14.47
CA ASP A 40 2.25 -14.16 14.81
C ASP A 40 1.36 -14.18 13.55
N ARG A 41 0.92 -15.38 13.15
CA ARG A 41 0.07 -15.55 11.95
C ARG A 41 -1.29 -14.84 12.09
N ASN A 42 -1.76 -14.59 13.30
CA ASN A 42 -3.05 -13.94 13.54
C ASN A 42 -3.03 -12.45 13.16
N THR A 43 -1.85 -11.84 12.98
CA THR A 43 -1.75 -10.45 12.50
C THR A 43 -1.67 -10.34 10.99
N LEU A 44 -1.52 -11.45 10.27
CA LEU A 44 -1.33 -11.42 8.82
C LEU A 44 -2.56 -10.90 8.07
N SER A 45 -3.78 -11.10 8.58
CA SER A 45 -4.98 -10.55 7.91
C SER A 45 -4.98 -9.03 8.01
N PHE A 46 -4.61 -8.50 9.18
CA PHE A 46 -4.43 -7.06 9.37
C PHE A 46 -3.32 -6.51 8.48
N LEU A 47 -2.18 -7.21 8.43
CA LEU A 47 -1.04 -6.83 7.61
C LEU A 47 -1.40 -6.81 6.12
N HIS A 48 -2.16 -7.81 5.67
CA HIS A 48 -2.65 -7.89 4.30
C HIS A 48 -3.50 -6.66 3.94
N VAL A 49 -4.55 -6.38 4.71
CA VAL A 49 -5.40 -5.19 4.50
C VAL A 49 -4.58 -3.90 4.51
N THR A 50 -3.65 -3.78 5.46
CA THR A 50 -2.77 -2.62 5.60
C THR A 50 -1.89 -2.44 4.36
N LEU A 51 -1.31 -3.50 3.82
CA LEU A 51 -0.49 -3.43 2.60
C LEU A 51 -1.31 -3.03 1.37
N VAL A 52 -2.54 -3.55 1.22
CA VAL A 52 -3.46 -3.13 0.16
C VAL A 52 -3.74 -1.62 0.26
N PHE A 53 -4.05 -1.14 1.47
CA PHE A 53 -4.28 0.29 1.72
C PHE A 53 -3.02 1.14 1.44
N ILE A 54 -1.84 0.72 1.90
CA ILE A 54 -0.58 1.42 1.66
C ILE A 54 -0.26 1.50 0.17
N ARG A 55 -0.46 0.40 -0.59
CA ARG A 55 -0.26 0.39 -2.04
C ARG A 55 -1.25 1.32 -2.75
N HIS A 56 -2.49 1.40 -2.28
CA HIS A 56 -3.46 2.38 -2.80
C HIS A 56 -2.99 3.82 -2.54
N VAL A 57 -2.65 4.16 -1.30
CA VAL A 57 -2.15 5.50 -0.93
C VAL A 57 -0.87 5.86 -1.70
N ALA A 58 -0.01 4.88 -1.96
CA ALA A 58 1.21 5.05 -2.75
C ALA A 58 0.97 5.56 -4.18
N GLY A 59 -0.22 5.34 -4.74
CA GLY A 59 -0.64 5.86 -6.05
C GLY A 59 -1.05 7.33 -6.04
N TYR A 60 -1.26 7.92 -4.87
CA TYR A 60 -1.68 9.32 -4.71
C TYR A 60 -0.62 10.10 -3.94
N SER A 61 0.30 10.77 -4.64
CA SER A 61 1.43 11.50 -4.02
C SER A 61 0.98 12.45 -2.90
N ALA A 62 -0.12 13.17 -3.09
CA ALA A 62 -0.66 14.08 -2.06
C ALA A 62 -1.19 13.38 -0.82
N ALA A 63 -1.70 12.15 -0.91
CA ALA A 63 -2.12 11.38 0.27
C ALA A 63 -0.93 10.75 0.99
N ALA A 64 0.08 10.31 0.22
CA ALA A 64 1.29 9.69 0.73
C ALA A 64 2.11 10.64 1.62
N THR A 65 2.14 11.95 1.32
CA THR A 65 2.85 12.95 2.14
C THR A 65 2.32 13.06 3.57
N PHE A 66 1.04 12.74 3.80
CA PHE A 66 0.45 12.76 5.14
C PHE A 66 0.69 11.46 5.90
N LEU A 67 0.61 10.31 5.22
CA LEU A 67 0.69 9.01 5.88
C LEU A 67 2.12 8.50 6.06
N PHE A 68 2.95 8.60 5.01
CA PHE A 68 4.23 7.90 4.97
C PHE A 68 5.24 8.39 5.99
N PRO A 69 5.34 9.69 6.32
CA PRO A 69 6.28 10.15 7.35
C PRO A 69 6.02 9.55 8.74
N SER A 70 4.76 9.22 9.05
CA SER A 70 4.36 8.69 10.37
C SER A 70 4.23 7.17 10.40
N PHE A 71 4.22 6.50 9.24
CA PHE A 71 3.99 5.05 9.18
C PHE A 71 5.21 4.28 9.72
N PRO A 72 5.02 3.20 10.51
CA PRO A 72 6.10 2.45 11.15
C PRO A 72 6.84 1.50 10.18
N TRP A 73 7.46 2.05 9.13
CA TRP A 73 8.13 1.29 8.05
C TRP A 73 9.14 0.26 8.54
N ARG A 74 9.93 0.61 9.56
CA ARG A 74 10.93 -0.30 10.12
C ARG A 74 10.28 -1.56 10.70
N HIS A 75 9.17 -1.41 11.41
CA HIS A 75 8.41 -2.54 11.94
C HIS A 75 7.75 -3.35 10.82
N LEU A 76 7.30 -2.69 9.75
CA LEU A 76 6.78 -3.37 8.56
C LEU A 76 7.85 -4.28 7.93
N VAL A 77 9.06 -3.76 7.70
CA VAL A 77 10.16 -4.54 7.14
C VAL A 77 10.50 -5.75 8.01
N TYR A 78 10.55 -5.59 9.34
CA TYR A 78 10.77 -6.72 10.25
C TYR A 78 9.66 -7.76 10.20
N ALA A 79 8.39 -7.34 10.14
CA ALA A 79 7.26 -8.26 10.03
C ALA A 79 7.27 -9.03 8.69
N LEU A 80 7.59 -8.36 7.58
CA LEU A 80 7.72 -8.97 6.26
C LEU A 80 8.87 -9.98 6.23
N ASN A 81 10.06 -9.59 6.69
CA ASN A 81 11.22 -10.47 6.75
C ASN A 81 10.97 -11.71 7.61
N SER A 82 10.31 -11.54 8.77
CA SER A 82 9.93 -12.68 9.62
C SER A 82 8.97 -13.62 8.91
N THR A 83 8.02 -13.07 8.15
CA THR A 83 7.07 -13.84 7.34
C THR A 83 7.81 -14.65 6.28
N THR A 84 8.78 -14.05 5.59
CA THR A 84 9.61 -14.74 4.58
C THR A 84 10.42 -15.88 5.18
N VAL A 85 10.99 -15.70 6.37
CA VAL A 85 11.75 -16.77 7.06
C VAL A 85 10.86 -17.94 7.47
N ARG A 86 9.65 -17.65 7.96
CA ARG A 86 8.71 -18.67 8.46
C ARG A 86 7.93 -19.37 7.34
N HIS A 87 7.66 -18.64 6.26
CA HIS A 87 6.90 -19.08 5.11
C HIS A 87 7.68 -18.74 3.84
N PRO A 88 8.79 -19.47 3.58
CA PRO A 88 9.63 -19.18 2.43
C PRO A 88 8.82 -19.28 1.13
N PRO A 89 8.91 -18.27 0.25
CA PRO A 89 8.18 -18.29 -1.01
C PRO A 89 8.65 -19.47 -1.86
N LYS A 90 7.72 -20.13 -2.56
CA LYS A 90 8.04 -21.25 -3.42
C LYS A 90 8.89 -20.76 -4.62
N PRO A 91 10.00 -21.45 -4.97
CA PRO A 91 10.92 -21.03 -6.04
C PRO A 91 10.33 -21.03 -7.46
N SER A 92 9.08 -21.45 -7.65
CA SER A 92 8.37 -21.40 -8.95
C SER A 92 7.68 -20.05 -9.23
N ALA A 93 7.86 -19.04 -8.39
CA ALA A 93 7.19 -17.73 -8.50
C ALA A 93 7.93 -16.70 -9.40
N ASN A 94 8.84 -17.14 -10.28
CA ASN A 94 9.59 -16.27 -11.22
C ASN A 94 8.76 -15.74 -12.40
N LYS A 95 7.45 -15.95 -12.42
CA LYS A 95 6.55 -15.18 -13.28
C LYS A 95 6.03 -14.00 -12.47
N PRO A 96 6.06 -12.76 -12.98
CA PRO A 96 5.35 -11.66 -12.34
C PRO A 96 3.91 -12.14 -12.19
N PRO A 97 3.39 -12.31 -10.97
CA PRO A 97 2.04 -12.78 -10.79
C PRO A 97 1.17 -11.59 -11.13
N ASN A 98 0.82 -11.49 -12.40
CA ASN A 98 -0.43 -10.87 -12.78
C ASN A 98 -1.47 -11.61 -11.93
N LEU A 99 -2.23 -10.87 -11.11
CA LEU A 99 -3.32 -11.44 -10.30
C LEU A 99 -4.30 -12.29 -11.15
N ALA A 100 -4.19 -12.18 -12.47
CA ALA A 100 -4.90 -12.88 -13.54
C ALA A 100 -4.42 -14.30 -13.91
N SER A 101 -3.60 -15.03 -13.15
CA SER A 101 -3.50 -16.49 -13.38
C SER A 101 -4.73 -17.21 -12.78
N ALA A 102 -5.89 -16.92 -13.37
CA ALA A 102 -7.23 -17.32 -12.96
C ALA A 102 -7.47 -18.84 -12.88
N ARG A 103 -6.47 -19.66 -13.21
CA ARG A 103 -6.55 -21.13 -13.18
C ARG A 103 -6.16 -21.75 -11.83
N ASP A 104 -5.43 -21.01 -11.00
CA ASP A 104 -4.90 -21.48 -9.70
C ASP A 104 -5.50 -20.72 -8.50
N MET A 105 -6.63 -20.03 -8.68
CA MET A 105 -7.18 -19.18 -7.63
C MET A 105 -7.74 -20.03 -6.48
N ALA A 106 -6.88 -20.20 -5.47
CA ALA A 106 -7.30 -20.40 -4.09
C ALA A 106 -8.44 -19.42 -3.78
N ARG A 107 -9.47 -19.94 -3.13
CA ARG A 107 -10.65 -19.21 -2.67
C ARG A 107 -10.26 -17.87 -2.02
N PRO A 108 -11.01 -16.77 -2.21
CA PRO A 108 -10.69 -15.51 -1.57
C PRO A 108 -10.58 -15.63 -0.05
N LEU A 109 -9.63 -14.92 0.55
CA LEU A 109 -9.48 -14.84 2.00
C LEU A 109 -10.66 -14.06 2.61
N GLN A 110 -10.93 -14.27 3.90
CA GLN A 110 -11.99 -13.57 4.62
C GLN A 110 -11.84 -12.04 4.53
N GLU A 111 -10.61 -11.56 4.72
CA GLU A 111 -10.29 -10.14 4.62
C GLU A 111 -10.43 -9.59 3.19
N GLU A 112 -10.25 -10.42 2.15
CA GLU A 112 -10.45 -10.02 0.75
C GLU A 112 -11.94 -9.86 0.44
N TRP A 113 -12.78 -10.75 0.97
CA TRP A 113 -14.23 -10.56 0.95
C TRP A 113 -14.65 -9.29 1.68
N ALA A 114 -14.09 -9.05 2.86
CA ALA A 114 -14.42 -7.88 3.68
C ALA A 114 -13.98 -6.56 3.04
N MET A 115 -12.88 -6.56 2.27
CA MET A 115 -12.39 -5.37 1.57
C MET A 115 -13.20 -5.04 0.32
N ARG A 116 -14.06 -5.94 -0.17
CA ARG A 116 -14.87 -5.69 -1.36
C ARG A 116 -15.82 -4.52 -1.12
N GLY A 117 -15.78 -3.54 -2.02
CA GLY A 117 -16.59 -2.32 -1.93
C GLY A 117 -15.91 -1.18 -1.17
N LEU A 118 -14.76 -1.41 -0.54
CA LEU A 118 -13.94 -0.33 0.00
C LEU A 118 -13.24 0.40 -1.15
N SER A 119 -13.27 1.73 -1.13
CA SER A 119 -12.70 2.57 -2.20
C SER A 119 -11.21 2.30 -2.43
N PHE A 120 -10.45 2.05 -1.37
CA PHE A 120 -9.01 1.77 -1.48
C PHE A 120 -8.68 0.39 -2.07
N ALA A 121 -9.65 -0.52 -2.09
CA ALA A 121 -9.49 -1.86 -2.66
C ALA A 121 -10.06 -1.95 -4.10
N ALA A 122 -10.62 -0.86 -4.63
CA ALA A 122 -11.17 -0.82 -5.98
C ALA A 122 -10.06 -1.11 -7.01
N GLY A 123 -10.31 -2.08 -7.90
CA GLY A 123 -9.34 -2.50 -8.92
C GLY A 123 -8.13 -3.28 -8.39
N HIS A 124 -8.04 -3.51 -7.07
CA HIS A 124 -6.95 -4.29 -6.50
C HIS A 124 -7.09 -5.79 -6.79
N PHE A 125 -8.30 -6.31 -6.67
CA PHE A 125 -8.60 -7.73 -6.87
C PHE A 125 -9.18 -7.96 -8.27
N PRO A 126 -8.77 -9.02 -8.98
CA PRO A 126 -9.38 -9.39 -10.26
C PRO A 126 -10.83 -9.83 -10.01
N GLU A 127 -11.74 -9.48 -10.92
CA GLU A 127 -13.17 -9.75 -10.75
C GLU A 127 -13.45 -11.27 -10.68
N GLU A 128 -12.63 -12.05 -11.38
CA GLU A 128 -12.70 -13.52 -11.42
C GLU A 128 -12.43 -14.16 -10.05
N LEU A 129 -11.69 -13.49 -9.15
CA LEU A 129 -11.40 -13.99 -7.80
C LEU A 129 -12.70 -14.29 -7.04
N PHE A 130 -13.72 -13.47 -7.24
CA PHE A 130 -15.01 -13.57 -6.55
C PHE A 130 -16.12 -14.17 -7.40
N ALA A 131 -15.81 -14.67 -8.61
CA ALA A 131 -16.81 -15.13 -9.58
C ALA A 131 -17.42 -16.52 -9.24
N ASN A 132 -16.82 -17.26 -8.30
CA ASN A 132 -17.33 -18.59 -7.93
C ASN A 132 -18.63 -18.48 -7.12
N LYS A 133 -19.76 -18.56 -7.81
CA LYS A 133 -21.12 -18.53 -7.24
C LYS A 133 -21.50 -19.80 -6.49
N ASN A 134 -20.69 -20.86 -6.54
CA ASN A 134 -20.98 -22.14 -5.88
C ASN A 134 -20.52 -22.18 -4.42
N VAL A 135 -19.91 -21.10 -3.93
CA VAL A 135 -19.51 -20.97 -2.53
C VAL A 135 -20.66 -20.30 -1.77
N ASP A 136 -21.22 -21.01 -0.80
CA ASP A 136 -22.24 -20.49 0.10
C ASP A 136 -21.69 -19.29 0.90
N SER A 137 -22.47 -18.22 1.05
CA SER A 137 -22.05 -16.97 1.71
C SER A 137 -21.64 -17.19 3.16
N GLU A 138 -22.28 -18.13 3.86
CA GLU A 138 -21.92 -18.50 5.24
C GLU A 138 -20.52 -19.13 5.31
N THR A 139 -20.13 -19.86 4.26
CA THR A 139 -18.81 -20.48 4.24
C THR A 139 -17.70 -19.45 4.10
N HIS A 140 -17.95 -18.23 3.57
CA HIS A 140 -16.90 -17.20 3.33
C HIS A 140 -16.09 -16.89 4.58
N TYR A 141 -16.69 -17.10 5.75
CA TYR A 141 -16.09 -16.90 7.07
C TYR A 141 -15.45 -18.16 7.66
N LEU A 142 -15.41 -19.27 6.94
CA LEU A 142 -14.67 -20.46 7.35
C LEU A 142 -13.20 -20.32 6.95
N GLU A 143 -12.34 -20.30 7.96
CA GLU A 143 -10.90 -20.22 7.79
C GLU A 143 -10.28 -21.63 7.79
N ALA A 144 -9.77 -22.05 6.64
CA ALA A 144 -9.02 -23.30 6.53
C ALA A 144 -7.56 -23.12 6.97
N GLU A 145 -6.91 -24.20 7.41
CA GLU A 145 -5.49 -24.15 7.79
C GLU A 145 -4.58 -23.79 6.61
N SER A 146 -4.96 -24.13 5.36
CA SER A 146 -4.24 -23.70 4.15
C SER A 146 -4.25 -22.18 3.99
N MET A 147 -5.39 -21.54 4.29
CA MET A 147 -5.53 -20.08 4.21
C MET A 147 -4.60 -19.41 5.22
N ARG A 148 -4.53 -19.94 6.45
CA ARG A 148 -3.66 -19.42 7.51
C ARG A 148 -2.18 -19.62 7.25
N SER A 149 -1.80 -20.81 6.80
CA SER A 149 -0.41 -21.26 6.83
C SER A 149 0.31 -21.15 5.50
N LEU A 150 -0.42 -20.97 4.40
CA LEU A 150 0.14 -20.91 3.06
C LEU A 150 -0.35 -19.66 2.31
N GLU A 151 -1.65 -19.54 2.08
CA GLU A 151 -2.19 -18.57 1.12
C GLU A 151 -2.01 -17.13 1.62
N ARG A 152 -2.35 -16.85 2.88
CA ARG A 152 -2.21 -15.50 3.44
C ARG A 152 -0.75 -15.03 3.56
N PRO A 153 0.20 -15.81 4.12
CA PRO A 153 1.62 -15.45 4.06
C PRO A 153 2.11 -15.18 2.63
N GLU A 154 1.70 -16.00 1.65
CA GLU A 154 2.07 -15.80 0.24
C GLU A 154 1.51 -14.47 -0.31
N ARG A 155 0.25 -14.10 0.00
CA ARG A 155 -0.35 -12.83 -0.42
C ARG A 155 0.37 -11.62 0.20
N VAL A 156 0.64 -11.67 1.50
CA VAL A 156 1.38 -10.62 2.23
C VAL A 156 2.78 -10.42 1.64
N HIS A 157 3.52 -11.51 1.40
CA HIS A 157 4.85 -11.45 0.81
C HIS A 157 4.82 -10.82 -0.59
N LYS A 158 3.90 -11.29 -1.46
CA LYS A 158 3.77 -10.77 -2.82
C LYS A 158 3.46 -9.28 -2.84
N LEU A 159 2.59 -8.79 -1.96
CA LEU A 159 2.29 -7.36 -1.85
C LEU A 159 3.50 -6.55 -1.40
N GLY A 160 4.28 -7.07 -0.43
CA GLY A 160 5.52 -6.41 -0.01
C GLY A 160 6.51 -6.23 -1.16
N VAL A 161 6.68 -7.27 -2.00
CA VAL A 161 7.54 -7.22 -3.19
C VAL A 161 6.99 -6.22 -4.22
N GLN A 162 5.70 -6.28 -4.54
CA GLN A 162 5.08 -5.36 -5.51
C GLN A 162 5.25 -3.89 -5.12
N ILE A 163 5.04 -3.56 -3.84
CA ILE A 163 5.22 -2.19 -3.34
C ILE A 163 6.68 -1.74 -3.52
N ALA A 164 7.65 -2.61 -3.21
CA ALA A 164 9.07 -2.29 -3.36
C ALA A 164 9.45 -2.09 -4.84
N GLU A 165 8.98 -2.95 -5.74
CA GLU A 165 9.23 -2.87 -7.18
C GLU A 165 8.60 -1.61 -7.81
N GLU A 166 7.34 -1.31 -7.49
CA GLU A 166 6.64 -0.12 -8.00
C GLU A 166 7.33 1.17 -7.57
N LYS A 167 7.85 1.22 -6.33
CA LYS A 167 8.61 2.37 -5.85
C LYS A 167 9.99 2.45 -6.50
N GLY A 168 10.70 1.32 -6.63
CA GLY A 168 12.00 1.28 -7.31
C GLY A 168 11.93 1.79 -8.74
N LYS A 169 10.90 1.39 -9.51
CA LYS A 169 10.68 1.88 -10.88
C LYS A 169 10.41 3.38 -10.92
N LYS A 170 9.52 3.87 -10.06
CA LYS A 170 9.20 5.29 -10.00
C LYS A 170 10.43 6.16 -9.73
N PHE A 171 11.33 5.72 -8.84
CA PHE A 171 12.59 6.44 -8.60
C PHE A 171 13.52 6.47 -9.81
N ALA A 172 13.54 5.39 -10.61
CA ALA A 172 14.33 5.34 -11.84
C ALA A 172 13.76 6.28 -12.91
N ASP A 173 12.43 6.28 -13.10
CA ASP A 173 11.75 7.16 -14.05
C ASP A 173 11.93 8.65 -13.68
N ASP A 174 11.80 9.00 -12.38
CA ASP A 174 11.99 10.36 -11.86
C ASP A 174 13.45 10.85 -12.04
N GLU A 175 14.44 9.93 -12.01
CA GLU A 175 15.86 10.26 -12.25
C GLU A 175 16.16 10.50 -13.73
N GLU A 176 15.57 9.70 -14.64
CA GLU A 176 15.69 9.85 -16.08
C GLU A 176 15.08 11.18 -16.57
N GLU A 177 13.88 11.55 -16.09
CA GLU A 177 13.26 12.85 -16.42
C GLU A 177 14.06 14.06 -15.91
N ARG A 178 14.71 13.93 -14.75
CA ARG A 178 15.57 14.98 -14.19
C ARG A 178 16.83 15.18 -15.04
N GLU A 179 17.39 14.12 -15.61
CA GLU A 179 18.57 14.18 -16.47
C GLU A 179 18.22 14.73 -17.86
N SER A 180 17.12 14.28 -18.47
CA SER A 180 16.66 14.80 -19.76
C SER A 180 16.22 16.27 -19.70
N GLY A 181 15.60 16.70 -18.59
CA GLY A 181 15.19 18.10 -18.39
C GLY A 181 16.35 19.07 -18.17
N SER A 182 17.57 18.58 -17.97
CA SER A 182 18.77 19.40 -17.80
C SER A 182 19.52 19.67 -19.12
N GLU A 183 19.19 18.94 -20.20
CA GLU A 183 19.87 19.07 -21.50
C GLU A 183 19.14 20.00 -22.50
N GLU A 184 17.86 20.34 -22.30
CA GLU A 184 17.12 21.26 -23.19
C GLU A 184 17.38 22.77 -22.93
N GLY A 185 18.26 23.13 -21.99
CA GLY A 185 18.49 24.51 -21.57
C GLY A 185 19.62 25.27 -22.29
N VAL A 186 20.32 24.67 -23.25
CA VAL A 186 21.51 25.30 -23.89
C VAL A 186 21.41 25.23 -25.40
N PHE A 187 20.57 26.06 -26.02
CA PHE A 187 20.67 26.34 -27.46
C PHE A 187 20.28 27.79 -27.80
N TRP A 188 21.32 28.55 -28.16
CA TRP A 188 21.44 29.85 -28.84
C TRP A 188 21.09 31.17 -28.14
N ASN A 189 22.11 32.02 -28.04
CA ASN A 189 22.23 33.38 -28.61
C ASN A 189 23.64 33.90 -28.23
N ASP A 190 24.47 34.53 -29.07
CA ASP A 190 24.24 35.29 -30.30
C ASP A 190 25.43 35.21 -31.27
N GLU A 191 25.09 35.50 -32.52
CA GLU A 191 25.90 35.67 -33.73
C GLU A 191 26.94 36.82 -33.64
N GLU A 192 27.97 36.72 -34.50
CA GLU A 192 28.99 37.74 -34.82
C GLU A 192 28.42 39.01 -35.49
#